data_AF-T1H1Q0-F1
#
_entry.id   AF-T1H1Q0-F1
#
_cell.length_a   1.000
_cell.length_b   1.000
_cell.length_c   1.000
_cell.angle_alpha   90.00
_cell.angle_beta   90.00
_cell.angle_gamma   90.00
#
_symmetry.space_group_name_H-M   'P 1'
#
loop_
_entity.id
_entity.type
_entity.pdbx_description
1 polymer ?
#
loop_
_entity_poly.entity_id
_entity_poly.type
_entity_poly.pdbx_seq_one_letter_code
_entity_poly.pdbx_strand_id
1 'polypeptide(L)'
;MIFPDPENIVDKSPSSPTRRKLPKTPEQIAREKQVSGRVQLQVWYHGEKNELVVSLMGADNLAIRDDTWGHGTLPEAYAKICIVPKA
;
A
#
# COMPACT_ATOMS: atom_id res chain seq x y z
N MET A 1 33.37 -13.76 -27.25
CA MET A 1 34.27 -12.88 -26.49
C MET A 1 33.57 -11.55 -26.34
N ILE A 2 33.16 -11.28 -25.09
CA ILE A 2 32.89 -10.01 -24.39
C ILE A 2 32.42 -8.80 -25.23
N PHE A 3 31.14 -8.47 -25.11
CA PHE A 3 30.62 -7.11 -25.30
C PHE A 3 30.87 -6.33 -23.99
N PRO A 4 31.42 -5.10 -24.02
CA PRO A 4 31.55 -4.29 -22.82
C PRO A 4 30.19 -3.66 -22.45
N ASP A 5 29.77 -3.84 -21.20
CA ASP A 5 28.58 -3.22 -20.61
C ASP A 5 28.72 -1.68 -20.56
N PRO A 6 27.77 -0.91 -21.10
CA PRO A 6 27.66 0.48 -20.75
C PRO A 6 26.78 0.62 -19.49
N GLU A 7 27.45 1.07 -18.42
CA GLU A 7 26.93 2.19 -17.63
C GLU A 7 25.87 1.84 -16.58
N ASN A 8 26.36 1.18 -15.54
CA ASN A 8 26.00 1.47 -14.16
C ASN A 8 26.43 2.90 -13.79
N ILE A 9 25.89 3.93 -14.46
CA ILE A 9 26.00 5.32 -14.01
C ILE A 9 24.98 5.47 -12.88
N VAL A 10 25.36 4.96 -11.73
CA VAL A 10 24.94 5.57 -10.47
C VAL A 10 25.49 6.98 -10.55
N ASP A 11 24.61 7.92 -10.88
CA ASP A 11 24.82 9.35 -10.76
C ASP A 11 25.05 9.67 -9.27
N LYS A 12 26.27 9.39 -8.83
CA LYS A 12 26.80 9.68 -7.52
C LYS A 12 27.36 11.10 -7.58
N SER A 13 26.50 12.04 -7.96
CA SER A 13 26.79 13.45 -7.82
C SER A 13 27.05 13.74 -6.33
N PRO A 14 28.04 14.59 -6.00
CA PRO A 14 28.48 14.78 -4.61
C PRO A 14 27.31 15.30 -3.78
N SER A 15 26.83 14.47 -2.84
CA SER A 15 25.75 14.85 -1.95
C SER A 15 26.22 16.01 -1.08
N SER A 16 25.76 17.23 -1.40
CA SER A 16 26.08 18.44 -0.64
C SER A 16 25.82 18.23 0.87
N PRO A 17 26.69 18.72 1.77
CA PRO A 17 26.55 18.53 3.22
C PRO A 17 25.25 19.11 3.80
N THR A 18 24.61 20.03 3.05
CA THR A 18 23.32 20.65 3.32
C THR A 18 22.13 19.94 2.66
N ARG A 19 22.32 18.80 1.97
CA ARG A 19 21.24 17.99 1.39
C ARG A 19 20.46 17.26 2.48
N ARG A 20 19.75 18.03 3.30
CA ARG A 20 18.66 17.50 4.12
C ARG A 20 17.56 17.10 3.15
N LYS A 21 17.03 15.87 3.26
CA LYS A 21 15.81 15.49 2.55
C LYS A 21 14.76 16.55 2.86
N LEU A 22 14.23 17.19 1.82
CA LEU A 22 13.13 18.12 1.98
C LEU A 22 11.99 17.37 2.68
N PRO A 23 11.37 17.95 3.73
CA PRO A 23 10.20 17.34 4.34
C PRO A 23 9.14 17.11 3.26
N LYS A 24 8.38 16.02 3.40
CA LYS A 24 7.31 15.68 2.46
C LYS A 24 6.38 16.87 2.31
N THR A 25 5.98 17.19 1.08
CA THR A 25 5.00 18.26 0.88
C THR A 25 3.67 17.87 1.53
N PRO A 26 2.84 18.84 1.94
CA PRO A 26 1.51 18.56 2.46
C PRO A 26 0.69 17.64 1.54
N GLU A 27 0.85 17.78 0.21
CA GLU A 27 0.16 16.91 -0.76
C GLU A 27 0.63 15.45 -0.70
N GLN A 28 1.93 15.22 -0.48
CA GLN A 28 2.48 13.87 -0.31
C GLN A 28 1.94 13.21 0.96
N ILE A 29 1.84 13.97 2.06
CA ILE A 29 1.30 13.47 3.33
C ILE A 29 -0.20 13.20 3.22
N ALA A 30 -0.94 14.06 2.51
CA ALA A 30 -2.37 13.88 2.27
C ALA A 30 -2.65 12.63 1.43
N ARG A 31 -1.83 12.38 0.40
CA ARG A 31 -1.93 11.18 -0.45
C ARG A 31 -1.69 9.88 0.34
N GLU A 32 -0.72 9.88 1.25
CA GLU A 32 -0.44 8.72 2.13
C GLU A 32 -1.57 8.43 3.14
N LYS A 33 -2.33 9.46 3.53
CA LYS A 33 -3.44 9.34 4.48
C LYS A 33 -4.81 9.22 3.83
N GLN A 34 -4.87 9.24 2.50
CA GLN A 34 -6.12 9.20 1.77
C GLN A 34 -6.74 7.81 1.93
N VAL A 35 -7.76 7.72 2.78
CA VAL A 35 -8.62 6.54 2.84
C VAL A 35 -9.41 6.49 1.54
N SER A 36 -9.27 5.40 0.79
CA SER A 36 -10.01 5.21 -0.45
C SER A 36 -10.60 3.80 -0.53
N GLY A 37 -11.66 3.72 -1.32
CA GLY A 37 -12.32 2.47 -1.64
C GLY A 37 -13.39 2.06 -0.65
N ARG A 38 -14.05 0.97 -1.00
CA ARG A 38 -15.08 0.32 -0.22
C ARG A 38 -14.82 -1.16 -0.21
N VAL A 39 -15.33 -1.81 0.83
CA VAL A 39 -15.22 -3.25 1.01
C VAL A 39 -16.57 -3.80 1.41
N GLN A 40 -16.97 -4.91 0.81
CA GLN A 40 -18.17 -5.63 1.16
C GLN A 40 -17.82 -6.79 2.09
N LEU A 41 -18.44 -6.79 3.27
CA LEU A 41 -18.28 -7.80 4.31
C LEU A 41 -19.64 -8.38 4.67
N GLN A 42 -19.68 -9.70 4.88
CA GLN A 42 -20.82 -10.39 5.47
C GLN A 42 -20.39 -10.99 6.80
N VAL A 43 -21.16 -10.72 7.85
CA VAL A 43 -20.90 -11.20 9.21
C VAL A 43 -22.14 -11.92 9.72
N TRP A 44 -21.97 -13.14 10.22
CA TRP A 44 -23.05 -13.90 10.83
C TRP A 44 -22.52 -14.88 11.89
N TYR A 45 -23.40 -15.31 12.78
CA TYR A 45 -23.07 -16.17 13.90
C TYR A 45 -23.88 -17.47 13.84
N HIS A 46 -23.21 -18.60 13.95
CA HIS A 46 -23.82 -19.92 14.00
C HIS A 46 -23.96 -20.39 15.45
N GLY A 47 -25.15 -20.22 16.04
CA GLY A 47 -25.40 -20.47 17.47
C GLY A 47 -25.15 -21.91 17.92
N GLU A 48 -25.45 -22.90 17.07
CA GLU A 48 -25.28 -24.32 17.45
C GLU A 48 -23.82 -24.76 17.52
N LYS A 49 -22.93 -24.18 16.69
CA LYS A 49 -21.50 -24.50 16.69
C LYS A 49 -20.63 -23.46 17.40
N ASN A 50 -21.23 -22.36 17.87
CA ASN A 50 -20.51 -21.20 18.41
C ASN A 50 -19.45 -20.63 17.46
N GLU A 51 -19.78 -20.55 16.17
CA GLU A 51 -18.86 -20.06 15.14
C GLU A 51 -19.25 -18.66 14.68
N LEU A 52 -18.29 -17.73 14.68
CA LEU A 52 -18.41 -16.44 14.01
C LEU A 52 -17.83 -16.58 12.60
N VAL A 53 -18.63 -16.31 11.59
CA VAL A 53 -18.20 -16.36 10.19
C VAL A 53 -18.13 -14.94 9.63
N VAL A 54 -16.96 -14.59 9.11
CA VAL A 54 -16.68 -13.31 8.47
C VAL A 54 -16.24 -13.57 7.04
N SER A 55 -17.07 -13.19 6.08
CA SER A 55 -16.80 -13.36 4.65
C SER A 55 -16.47 -12.02 4.01
N LEU A 56 -15.30 -11.92 3.41
CA LEU A 56 -14.89 -10.79 2.57
C LEU A 56 -15.32 -11.07 1.13
N MET A 57 -16.29 -10.31 0.61
CA MET A 57 -16.88 -10.61 -0.69
C MET A 57 -16.16 -9.90 -1.84
N GLY A 58 -15.73 -8.66 -1.62
CA GLY A 58 -15.07 -7.86 -2.65
C GLY A 58 -14.75 -6.45 -2.17
N ALA A 59 -13.96 -5.74 -2.98
CA ALA A 59 -13.59 -4.36 -2.73
C ALA A 59 -13.51 -3.58 -4.05
N ASP A 60 -13.85 -2.31 -4.01
CA ASP A 60 -13.85 -1.43 -5.18
C ASP A 60 -13.29 -0.04 -4.83
N ASN A 61 -12.80 0.69 -5.84
CA ASN A 61 -12.21 2.03 -5.70
C ASN A 61 -11.02 2.10 -4.72
N LEU A 62 -10.28 1.00 -4.55
CA LEU A 62 -9.08 0.94 -3.73
C LEU A 62 -7.98 1.87 -4.25
N ALA A 63 -7.08 2.30 -3.36
CA ALA A 63 -6.01 3.22 -3.71
C ALA A 63 -5.11 2.60 -4.78
N ILE A 64 -4.90 3.35 -5.86
CA ILE A 64 -3.92 2.98 -6.89
C ILE A 64 -2.52 3.05 -6.28
N ARG A 65 -1.67 2.10 -6.66
CA ARG A 65 -0.27 2.08 -6.26
C ARG A 65 0.48 3.31 -6.79
N ASP A 66 1.47 3.77 -6.04
CA ASP A 66 2.39 4.79 -6.54
C ASP A 66 3.27 4.20 -7.66
N ASP A 67 3.09 4.67 -8.89
CA ASP A 67 3.71 4.11 -10.11
C ASP A 67 5.14 4.61 -10.33
N THR A 68 5.72 5.31 -9.35
CA THR A 68 7.08 5.88 -9.40
C THR A 68 8.16 4.83 -9.67
N TRP A 69 7.88 3.54 -9.44
CA TRP A 69 8.81 2.43 -9.61
C TRP A 69 8.37 1.41 -10.68
N GLY A 70 7.36 1.73 -11.49
CA GLY A 70 6.94 0.88 -12.62
C GLY A 70 6.29 -0.45 -12.23
N HIS A 71 5.69 -0.52 -11.04
CA HIS A 71 4.99 -1.71 -10.54
C HIS A 71 3.54 -1.83 -11.05
N GLY A 72 3.08 -0.90 -11.90
CA GLY A 72 1.75 -0.90 -12.48
C GLY A 72 0.72 -0.16 -11.61
N THR A 73 -0.44 0.12 -12.22
CA THR A 73 -1.49 1.00 -11.68
C THR A 73 -2.59 0.27 -10.90
N LEU A 74 -2.44 -1.04 -10.66
CA LEU A 74 -3.41 -1.80 -9.89
C LEU A 74 -3.19 -1.63 -8.37
N PRO A 75 -4.25 -1.60 -7.55
CA PRO A 75 -4.14 -1.55 -6.10
C PRO A 75 -3.42 -2.77 -5.51
N GLU A 76 -2.52 -2.55 -4.55
CA GLU A 76 -1.97 -3.63 -3.71
C GLU A 76 -2.91 -3.87 -2.53
N ALA A 77 -3.81 -4.84 -2.68
CA ALA A 77 -4.88 -5.08 -1.72
C ALA A 77 -4.61 -6.31 -0.83
N TYR A 78 -4.64 -6.12 0.48
CA TYR A 78 -4.75 -7.19 1.46
C TYR A 78 -5.79 -6.81 2.51
N ALA A 79 -6.45 -7.81 3.09
CA ALA A 79 -7.41 -7.59 4.17
C ALA A 79 -6.87 -8.16 5.48
N LYS A 80 -7.00 -7.38 6.56
CA LYS A 80 -6.71 -7.83 7.92
C LYS A 80 -7.97 -7.69 8.75
N ILE A 81 -8.46 -8.80 9.30
CA ILE A 81 -9.61 -8.83 10.20
C ILE A 81 -9.10 -9.00 11.61
N CYS A 82 -9.58 -8.18 12.55
CA CYS A 82 -9.23 -8.24 13.96
C CYS A 82 -10.50 -8.20 14.80
N ILE A 83 -10.66 -9.18 15.69
CA ILE A 83 -11.71 -9.18 16.71
C ILE A 83 -11.15 -8.49 17.93
N VAL A 84 -11.77 -7.38 18.33
CA VAL A 84 -11.37 -6.59 19.50
C VAL A 84 -12.24 -6.95 20.71
N PRO A 85 -11.69 -6.90 21.93
CA PRO A 85 -12.49 -7.03 23.14
C PRO A 85 -13.56 -5.94 23.21
N LYS A 86 -14.66 -6.24 23.88
CA LYS A 86 -15.66 -5.21 24.23
C LYS A 86 -15.02 -4.28 25.28
N ALA A 87 -15.02 -2.98 25.00
CA ALA A 87 -14.55 -1.93 25.91
C ALA A 87 -15.49 -1.78 27.13
#